data_AF-A0A2E0XXG8-F1
#
_entry.id   AF-A0A2E0XXG8-F1
#
_cell.length_a   1.000
_cell.length_b   1.000
_cell.length_c   1.000
_cell.angle_alpha   90.00
_cell.angle_beta   90.00
_cell.angle_gamma   90.00
#
_symmetry.space_group_name_H-M   'P 1'
#
loop_
_entity.id
_entity.type
_entity.pdbx_description
1 polymer ?
#
loop_
_entity_poly.entity_id
_entity_poly.type
_entity_poly.pdbx_seq_one_letter_code
_entity_poly.pdbx_strand_id
1 'polypeptide(L)'
;MSTSLLAAFVIAMSAHGGVPGDTCSDAINASLGNTPFDTSVATDSGYPVDETQCPDSYLDWGNSPDIWMRWVATSTGSASFSTCDSNSYDTSMILYRGPDCNSMVQIACNGDGSGDTGEGAPCQQYYSRIVFNVDSGTTYFIRLGGWNGATGSGMLRIQMGSGEGGSEGACCLGYECNISSEEICDFAGGEYQGDGSDCDSAVCEPPYGACCIWFGNCFETYEDDCWNSGGDFTQNESCESVCPAIYGACCFGPGDCYEAEKNECWGSGGEFYNGESCEVVCPAYYGACCFGPGDCYQAEENECYSNGGDFYQDEDCESACPVYSGACCYEDGYCDQVEEQECYDGNGKFYQDQDCSDVCSDPVYGACCTSDFGDCQELTEQECWDIGGDYLGDDYPCSFDDCYYEPYAACCLSASDCQDTTQQECFDWGGQWGGSGTSCNDYSCGETGACCVNKYDCYEEYEDECNWQGGSFQGEGTTCDDYPCGSPYGACCLADGSCYEDEEHLCYDAGGDFYQDTFCEDVGCAPSCPGDYNGNGQTDVEDVLHVIEGWGNPFNVEDLLLVIDDFGCGT
;
A
#
# COMPACT_ATOMS: atom_id res chain seq x y z
N MET A 1 29.10 63.78 -38.23
CA MET A 1 27.67 64.05 -38.09
C MET A 1 26.93 63.25 -39.16
N SER A 2 25.98 62.42 -38.72
CA SER A 2 24.82 61.91 -39.48
C SER A 2 25.09 60.90 -40.61
N THR A 3 24.39 59.78 -40.79
CA THR A 3 23.30 59.08 -40.07
C THR A 3 23.13 57.75 -40.81
N SER A 4 23.09 56.62 -40.10
CA SER A 4 22.67 55.33 -40.66
C SER A 4 21.14 55.29 -40.78
N LEU A 5 20.63 54.89 -41.95
CA LEU A 5 19.21 54.58 -42.13
C LEU A 5 18.94 53.18 -41.53
N LEU A 6 18.22 53.14 -40.40
CA LEU A 6 17.47 51.95 -40.00
C LEU A 6 16.11 51.99 -40.69
N ALA A 7 15.77 50.93 -41.42
CA ALA A 7 14.40 50.67 -41.84
C ALA A 7 13.62 50.13 -40.63
N ALA A 8 12.74 50.95 -40.07
CA ALA A 8 11.79 50.52 -39.05
C ALA A 8 10.67 49.73 -39.74
N PHE A 9 10.60 48.43 -39.48
CA PHE A 9 9.41 47.63 -39.73
C PHE A 9 8.40 48.01 -38.64
N VAL A 10 7.33 48.71 -39.03
CA VAL A 10 6.23 49.07 -38.14
C VAL A 10 5.40 47.80 -37.93
N ILE A 11 5.60 47.11 -36.81
CA ILE A 11 4.64 46.13 -36.32
C ILE A 11 3.46 46.95 -35.78
N ALA A 12 2.32 46.85 -36.47
CA ALA A 12 1.08 47.42 -35.98
C ALA A 12 0.71 46.69 -34.67
N MET A 13 0.91 47.36 -33.53
CA MET A 13 0.28 46.97 -32.27
C MET A 13 -1.22 47.22 -32.41
N SER A 14 -1.92 46.23 -32.93
CA SER A 14 -3.37 46.18 -32.89
C SER A 14 -3.72 45.59 -31.52
N ALA A 15 -4.16 46.45 -30.60
CA ALA A 15 -4.73 46.03 -29.32
C ALA A 15 -6.04 45.27 -29.59
N HIS A 16 -5.93 43.96 -29.81
CA HIS A 16 -7.06 43.05 -29.85
C HIS A 16 -7.37 42.67 -28.41
N GLY A 17 -8.64 42.73 -28.02
CA GLY A 17 -9.12 42.14 -26.78
C GLY A 17 -9.11 40.62 -26.89
N GLY A 18 -7.91 40.04 -26.95
CA GLY A 18 -7.66 38.61 -27.06
C GLY A 18 -7.98 37.88 -25.76
N VAL A 19 -8.23 36.58 -25.88
CA VAL A 19 -8.38 35.68 -24.73
C VAL A 19 -7.03 35.36 -24.09
N PRO A 20 -6.97 34.94 -22.82
CA PRO A 20 -5.71 34.51 -22.20
C PRO A 20 -5.00 33.47 -23.07
N GLY A 21 -3.70 33.65 -23.30
CA GLY A 21 -2.91 32.74 -24.14
C GLY A 21 -3.01 32.99 -25.65
N ASP A 22 -3.80 33.94 -26.14
CA ASP A 22 -3.94 34.26 -27.58
C ASP A 22 -2.62 34.77 -28.22
N THR A 23 -1.63 35.11 -27.39
CA THR A 23 -0.28 35.44 -27.85
C THR A 23 0.75 34.82 -26.91
N CYS A 24 1.96 34.55 -27.42
CA CYS A 24 3.07 34.05 -26.60
C CYS A 24 3.36 34.95 -25.38
N SER A 25 3.25 36.28 -25.53
CA SER A 25 3.50 37.21 -24.41
C SER A 25 2.49 37.09 -23.27
N ASP A 26 1.31 36.55 -23.54
CA ASP A 26 0.24 36.31 -22.58
C ASP A 26 0.00 34.81 -22.35
N ALA A 27 1.04 33.99 -22.56
CA ALA A 27 0.95 32.54 -22.41
C ALA A 27 0.44 32.14 -21.01
N ILE A 28 -0.54 31.25 -20.98
CA ILE A 28 -1.13 30.70 -19.74
C ILE A 28 -0.07 29.89 -19.00
N ASN A 29 0.09 30.10 -17.69
CA ASN A 29 0.99 29.26 -16.90
C ASN A 29 0.39 27.86 -16.72
N ALA A 30 1.01 26.86 -17.34
CA ALA A 30 0.68 25.45 -17.12
C ALA A 30 1.49 24.88 -15.96
N SER A 31 0.98 23.81 -15.35
CA SER A 31 1.66 23.02 -14.33
C SER A 31 1.59 21.53 -14.67
N LEU A 32 2.27 20.69 -13.89
CA LEU A 32 2.01 19.26 -13.91
C LEU A 32 0.52 19.00 -13.61
N GLY A 33 -0.04 17.96 -14.23
CA GLY A 33 -1.47 17.69 -14.28
C GLY A 33 -2.16 18.39 -15.45
N ASN A 34 -3.45 18.69 -15.30
CA ASN A 34 -4.30 19.20 -16.38
C ASN A 34 -4.46 20.72 -16.33
N THR A 35 -4.28 21.39 -17.47
CA THR A 35 -4.50 22.83 -17.67
C THR A 35 -5.53 23.05 -18.80
N PRO A 36 -6.65 23.75 -18.56
CA PRO A 36 -7.68 23.95 -19.58
C PRO A 36 -7.26 24.95 -20.67
N PHE A 37 -7.75 24.74 -21.90
CA PHE A 37 -7.61 25.68 -23.02
C PHE A 37 -8.88 25.73 -23.89
N ASP A 38 -9.04 26.82 -24.64
CA ASP A 38 -10.08 26.99 -25.66
C ASP A 38 -9.58 27.87 -26.82
N THR A 39 -9.46 27.31 -28.02
CA THR A 39 -9.03 28.00 -29.24
C THR A 39 -10.18 28.60 -30.04
N SER A 40 -11.45 28.37 -29.65
CA SER A 40 -12.64 28.76 -30.43
C SER A 40 -12.79 30.28 -30.64
N VAL A 41 -12.18 31.07 -29.76
CA VAL A 41 -12.19 32.54 -29.77
C VAL A 41 -10.78 33.14 -29.85
N ALA A 42 -9.78 32.28 -30.04
CA ALA A 42 -8.40 32.71 -30.28
C ALA A 42 -8.22 33.20 -31.72
N THR A 43 -7.05 33.76 -31.97
CA THR A 43 -6.55 34.16 -33.28
C THR A 43 -5.30 33.36 -33.60
N ASP A 44 -4.96 33.27 -34.89
CA ASP A 44 -3.64 32.74 -35.26
C ASP A 44 -2.58 33.78 -34.83
N SER A 45 -1.71 33.37 -33.91
CA SER A 45 -0.67 34.24 -33.38
C SER A 45 0.42 34.57 -34.41
N GLY A 46 0.43 33.92 -35.57
CA GLY A 46 1.29 34.22 -36.71
C GLY A 46 2.76 33.82 -36.50
N TYR A 47 3.07 33.04 -35.47
CA TYR A 47 4.38 32.45 -35.30
C TYR A 47 4.63 31.37 -36.36
N PRO A 48 5.82 31.34 -36.99
CA PRO A 48 6.13 30.34 -37.99
C PRO A 48 6.17 28.94 -37.36
N VAL A 49 5.57 27.98 -38.05
CA VAL A 49 5.58 26.56 -37.68
C VAL A 49 6.48 25.82 -38.66
N ASP A 50 7.39 25.01 -38.15
CA ASP A 50 8.27 24.18 -38.96
C ASP A 50 7.77 22.73 -38.95
N GLU A 51 6.85 22.40 -39.86
CA GLU A 51 6.28 21.05 -39.93
C GLU A 51 7.32 19.97 -40.33
N THR A 52 8.47 20.38 -40.88
CA THR A 52 9.52 19.43 -41.27
C THR A 52 10.18 18.74 -40.08
N GLN A 53 9.99 19.26 -38.86
CA GLN A 53 10.48 18.64 -37.62
C GLN A 53 9.59 17.51 -37.09
N CYS A 54 8.40 17.35 -37.64
CA CYS A 54 7.47 16.27 -37.28
C CYS A 54 6.81 15.70 -38.55
N PRO A 55 7.61 15.11 -39.46
CA PRO A 55 7.05 14.48 -40.66
C PRO A 55 6.08 13.37 -40.25
N ASP A 56 5.01 13.22 -41.03
CA ASP A 56 3.98 12.19 -40.85
C ASP A 56 3.26 12.22 -39.48
N SER A 57 3.37 13.31 -38.71
CA SER A 57 2.65 13.49 -37.45
C SER A 57 1.25 14.09 -37.63
N TYR A 58 0.81 14.30 -38.88
CA TYR A 58 -0.45 14.96 -39.23
C TYR A 58 -0.63 16.32 -38.52
N LEU A 59 0.42 17.14 -38.44
CA LEU A 59 0.34 18.44 -37.77
C LEU A 59 -0.57 19.42 -38.53
N ASP A 60 -0.44 19.49 -39.86
CA ASP A 60 -1.21 20.33 -40.80
C ASP A 60 -1.75 21.63 -40.18
N TRP A 61 -0.86 22.50 -39.71
CA TRP A 61 -1.22 23.61 -38.79
C TRP A 61 -2.24 24.59 -39.39
N GLY A 62 -2.22 24.78 -40.72
CA GLY A 62 -3.33 25.44 -41.43
C GLY A 62 -3.67 26.89 -41.03
N ASN A 63 -2.72 27.65 -40.46
CA ASN A 63 -2.97 28.96 -39.82
C ASN A 63 -4.03 28.87 -38.69
N SER A 64 -3.91 27.84 -37.85
CA SER A 64 -4.86 27.56 -36.78
C SER A 64 -4.89 28.69 -35.73
N PRO A 65 -6.09 29.11 -35.29
CA PRO A 65 -6.24 29.88 -34.05
C PRO A 65 -5.64 29.14 -32.87
N ASP A 66 -4.83 29.82 -32.06
CA ASP A 66 -3.97 29.12 -31.13
C ASP A 66 -3.88 29.72 -29.73
N ILE A 67 -3.66 28.84 -28.76
CA ILE A 67 -3.43 29.17 -27.36
C ILE A 67 -1.99 28.81 -26.99
N TRP A 68 -1.31 29.77 -26.39
CA TRP A 68 0.01 29.63 -25.82
C TRP A 68 -0.09 29.31 -24.34
N MET A 69 0.66 28.29 -23.93
CA MET A 69 0.96 27.99 -22.55
C MET A 69 2.47 28.05 -22.30
N ARG A 70 2.85 28.27 -21.05
CA ARG A 70 4.23 28.26 -20.58
C ARG A 70 4.33 27.39 -19.35
N TRP A 71 5.34 26.52 -19.32
CA TRP A 71 5.68 25.70 -18.17
C TRP A 71 7.19 25.80 -17.88
N VAL A 72 7.56 25.82 -16.61
CA VAL A 72 8.96 25.74 -16.18
C VAL A 72 9.17 24.37 -15.57
N ALA A 73 10.04 23.56 -16.17
CA ALA A 73 10.29 22.21 -15.70
C ALA A 73 10.87 22.23 -14.28
N THR A 74 10.26 21.47 -13.36
CA THR A 74 10.70 21.42 -11.96
C THR A 74 11.83 20.41 -11.73
N SER A 75 11.98 19.43 -12.63
CA SER A 75 13.01 18.39 -12.60
C SER A 75 13.49 18.09 -14.02
N THR A 76 14.67 17.49 -14.13
CA THR A 76 15.19 16.97 -15.41
C THR A 76 14.64 15.56 -15.61
N GLY A 77 14.20 15.23 -16.83
CA GLY A 77 13.70 13.90 -17.18
C GLY A 77 12.71 13.94 -18.33
N SER A 78 12.13 12.79 -18.67
CA SER A 78 11.09 12.73 -19.70
C SER A 78 9.77 13.34 -19.19
N ALA A 79 9.18 14.23 -20.00
CA ALA A 79 7.85 14.77 -19.77
C ALA A 79 6.93 14.44 -20.95
N SER A 80 5.70 14.04 -20.64
CA SER A 80 4.64 13.90 -21.63
C SER A 80 3.73 15.12 -21.61
N PHE A 81 3.39 15.60 -22.80
CA PHE A 81 2.43 16.64 -23.08
C PHE A 81 1.33 16.01 -23.91
N SER A 82 0.08 16.10 -23.49
CA SER A 82 -1.03 15.46 -24.18
C SER A 82 -2.30 16.31 -24.16
N THR A 83 -3.00 16.35 -25.28
CA THR A 83 -4.35 16.94 -25.39
C THR A 83 -5.45 15.89 -25.41
N CYS A 84 -5.15 14.65 -25.02
CA CYS A 84 -6.14 13.58 -24.89
C CYS A 84 -7.25 13.97 -23.89
N ASP A 85 -8.43 14.22 -24.43
CA ASP A 85 -9.67 14.53 -23.71
C ASP A 85 -10.86 14.12 -24.59
N SER A 86 -11.68 13.21 -24.08
CA SER A 86 -12.88 12.65 -24.74
C SER A 86 -13.81 13.68 -25.41
N ASN A 87 -13.85 14.93 -24.92
CA ASN A 87 -14.73 15.98 -25.42
C ASN A 87 -14.00 17.07 -26.21
N SER A 88 -12.73 16.84 -26.57
CA SER A 88 -11.95 17.78 -27.35
C SER A 88 -12.08 17.56 -28.86
N TYR A 89 -11.25 18.25 -29.64
CA TYR A 89 -11.26 18.28 -31.10
C TYR A 89 -9.93 17.75 -31.65
N ASP A 90 -9.80 17.73 -32.96
CA ASP A 90 -8.58 17.37 -33.66
C ASP A 90 -7.50 18.44 -33.42
N THR A 91 -6.68 18.21 -32.40
CA THR A 91 -5.67 19.16 -31.92
C THR A 91 -4.36 19.03 -32.67
N SER A 92 -3.59 20.11 -32.70
CA SER A 92 -2.20 20.13 -33.13
C SER A 92 -1.37 20.86 -32.10
N MET A 93 -0.22 20.29 -31.72
CA MET A 93 0.62 20.81 -30.65
C MET A 93 2.05 21.02 -31.11
N ILE A 94 2.64 22.13 -30.64
CA ILE A 94 4.03 22.49 -30.88
C ILE A 94 4.68 22.81 -29.54
N LEU A 95 5.85 22.23 -29.29
CA LEU A 95 6.68 22.47 -28.13
C LEU A 95 7.88 23.34 -28.52
N TYR A 96 8.07 24.42 -27.78
CA TYR A 96 9.22 25.32 -27.91
C TYR A 96 10.05 25.33 -26.63
N ARG A 97 11.36 25.57 -26.78
CA ARG A 97 12.30 25.74 -25.68
C ARG A 97 12.99 27.09 -25.78
N GLY A 98 13.02 27.84 -24.68
CA GLY A 98 13.77 29.09 -24.57
C GLY A 98 13.23 30.01 -23.48
N PRO A 99 13.99 31.06 -23.11
CA PRO A 99 13.63 31.90 -21.97
C PRO A 99 12.47 32.85 -22.25
N ASP A 100 12.20 33.20 -23.51
CA ASP A 100 11.12 34.11 -23.89
C ASP A 100 10.69 33.95 -25.37
N CYS A 101 9.60 34.63 -25.73
CA CYS A 101 8.98 34.59 -27.05
C CYS A 101 9.87 35.06 -28.22
N ASN A 102 10.98 35.74 -27.95
CA ASN A 102 11.90 36.23 -28.99
C ASN A 102 13.09 35.28 -29.22
N SER A 103 13.30 34.34 -28.30
CA SER A 103 14.48 33.48 -28.24
C SER A 103 14.17 31.99 -28.17
N MET A 104 12.89 31.63 -28.03
CA MET A 104 12.45 30.24 -28.09
C MET A 104 12.59 29.64 -29.49
N VAL A 105 12.92 28.36 -29.53
CA VAL A 105 13.03 27.55 -30.75
C VAL A 105 12.05 26.40 -30.67
N GLN A 106 11.42 26.05 -31.80
CA GLN A 106 10.61 24.85 -31.91
C GLN A 106 11.53 23.63 -31.72
N ILE A 107 11.12 22.69 -30.86
CA ILE A 107 11.89 21.50 -30.52
C ILE A 107 11.13 20.19 -30.77
N ALA A 108 9.80 20.24 -30.81
CA ALA A 108 8.95 19.10 -31.17
C ALA A 108 7.57 19.58 -31.64
N CYS A 109 6.88 18.76 -32.39
CA CYS A 109 5.48 18.97 -32.77
C CYS A 109 4.79 17.63 -33.03
N ASN A 110 3.46 17.60 -32.88
CA ASN A 110 2.63 16.43 -33.18
C ASN A 110 1.16 16.86 -33.38
N GLY A 111 0.48 16.26 -34.36
CA GLY A 111 -0.96 16.40 -34.57
C GLY A 111 -1.72 15.18 -34.08
N ASP A 112 -1.33 14.01 -34.58
CA ASP A 112 -1.92 12.70 -34.25
C ASP A 112 -0.97 11.85 -33.39
N GLY A 113 -1.19 11.90 -32.09
CA GLY A 113 -0.53 11.11 -31.07
C GLY A 113 -1.17 9.74 -30.89
N SER A 114 -0.41 8.81 -30.32
CA SER A 114 -0.91 7.51 -29.90
C SER A 114 -0.33 7.12 -28.54
N GLY A 115 -0.88 6.05 -27.94
CA GLY A 115 -0.35 5.47 -26.69
C GLY A 115 -0.75 6.20 -25.41
N ASP A 116 -1.65 7.17 -25.46
CA ASP A 116 -2.24 7.75 -24.26
C ASP A 116 -3.55 7.05 -23.90
N THR A 117 -3.67 6.63 -22.64
CA THR A 117 -4.89 5.99 -22.12
C THR A 117 -5.84 6.97 -21.44
N GLY A 118 -5.42 8.25 -21.29
CA GLY A 118 -6.12 9.23 -20.47
C GLY A 118 -6.15 8.79 -18.99
N GLU A 119 -6.25 9.73 -18.04
CA GLU A 119 -6.54 9.35 -16.65
C GLU A 119 -8.03 8.91 -16.54
N GLY A 120 -8.36 7.73 -17.06
CA GLY A 120 -9.68 7.10 -16.91
C GLY A 120 -10.76 7.49 -17.92
N ALA A 121 -10.43 8.20 -19.00
CA ALA A 121 -11.38 8.53 -20.08
C ALA A 121 -10.75 8.31 -21.47
N PRO A 122 -11.53 7.83 -22.47
CA PRO A 122 -11.00 7.63 -23.82
C PRO A 122 -10.63 8.98 -24.45
N CYS A 123 -9.54 9.03 -25.21
CA CYS A 123 -9.20 10.21 -26.00
C CYS A 123 -10.25 10.46 -27.10
N GLN A 124 -10.35 11.71 -27.54
CA GLN A 124 -10.95 12.03 -28.83
C GLN A 124 -10.20 11.32 -29.96
N GLN A 125 -10.83 11.22 -31.14
CA GLN A 125 -10.30 10.42 -32.26
C GLN A 125 -8.89 10.82 -32.70
N TYR A 126 -8.58 12.12 -32.67
CA TYR A 126 -7.31 12.71 -33.08
C TYR A 126 -6.88 13.70 -32.01
N TYR A 127 -5.74 13.47 -31.39
CA TYR A 127 -5.21 14.26 -30.28
C TYR A 127 -3.70 14.34 -30.39
N SER A 128 -3.09 15.40 -29.88
CA SER A 128 -1.64 15.58 -29.94
C SER A 128 -0.98 15.01 -28.70
N ARG A 129 0.15 14.32 -28.88
CA ARG A 129 1.01 13.87 -27.80
C ARG A 129 2.49 14.08 -28.16
N ILE A 130 3.22 14.71 -27.25
CA ILE A 130 4.68 14.87 -27.34
C ILE A 130 5.29 14.28 -26.07
N VAL A 131 6.31 13.45 -26.25
CA VAL A 131 7.19 13.02 -25.16
C VAL A 131 8.56 13.63 -25.42
N PHE A 132 9.10 14.37 -24.46
CA PHE A 132 10.34 15.11 -24.63
C PHE A 132 11.17 15.12 -23.35
N ASN A 133 12.49 15.00 -23.47
CA ASN A 133 13.42 15.13 -22.34
C ASN A 133 13.59 16.60 -21.97
N VAL A 134 13.09 16.97 -20.80
CA VAL A 134 13.13 18.34 -20.30
C VAL A 134 14.24 18.54 -19.28
N ASP A 135 14.89 19.69 -19.32
CA ASP A 135 15.87 20.13 -18.32
C ASP A 135 15.24 20.96 -17.19
N SER A 136 15.54 20.63 -15.93
CA SER A 136 15.09 21.39 -14.75
C SER A 136 15.42 22.89 -14.87
N GLY A 137 14.48 23.74 -14.48
CA GLY A 137 14.58 25.19 -14.55
C GLY A 137 14.44 25.78 -15.96
N THR A 138 14.34 24.95 -17.00
CA THR A 138 14.14 25.42 -18.38
C THR A 138 12.67 25.77 -18.61
N THR A 139 12.44 26.86 -19.35
CA THR A 139 11.11 27.29 -19.79
C THR A 139 10.74 26.64 -21.12
N TYR A 140 9.56 26.06 -21.15
CA TYR A 140 8.93 25.47 -22.33
C TYR A 140 7.65 26.22 -22.65
N PHE A 141 7.43 26.52 -23.93
CA PHE A 141 6.17 27.06 -24.42
C PHE A 141 5.45 25.98 -25.21
N ILE A 142 4.16 25.82 -24.95
CA ILE A 142 3.28 24.84 -25.60
C ILE A 142 2.25 25.64 -26.38
N ARG A 143 2.25 25.50 -27.71
CA ARG A 143 1.29 26.16 -28.60
C ARG A 143 0.28 25.12 -29.07
N LEU A 144 -0.98 25.37 -28.79
CA LEU A 144 -2.09 24.47 -29.07
C LEU A 144 -3.00 25.09 -30.12
N GLY A 145 -3.19 24.38 -31.22
CA GLY A 145 -4.15 24.68 -32.28
C GLY A 145 -4.87 23.40 -32.69
N GLY A 146 -5.28 23.32 -33.95
CA GLY A 146 -5.96 22.16 -34.50
C GLY A 146 -5.67 21.92 -35.97
N TRP A 147 -5.86 20.67 -36.38
CA TRP A 147 -5.61 20.19 -37.73
C TRP A 147 -6.41 21.01 -38.75
N ASN A 148 -5.74 21.55 -39.77
CA ASN A 148 -6.31 22.44 -40.78
C ASN A 148 -7.09 23.65 -40.22
N GLY A 149 -6.70 24.14 -39.03
CA GLY A 149 -7.35 25.28 -38.39
C GLY A 149 -8.63 24.93 -37.63
N ALA A 150 -8.84 23.65 -37.27
CA ALA A 150 -9.87 23.27 -36.33
C ALA A 150 -9.71 24.01 -34.98
N THR A 151 -10.82 24.25 -34.29
CA THR A 151 -10.85 24.95 -33.00
C THR A 151 -11.78 24.26 -32.02
N GLY A 152 -11.53 24.43 -30.73
CA GLY A 152 -12.38 23.92 -29.66
C GLY A 152 -11.71 24.05 -28.29
N SER A 153 -12.32 23.44 -27.28
CA SER A 153 -11.81 23.37 -25.91
C SER A 153 -11.20 22.01 -25.58
N GLY A 154 -10.33 21.97 -24.58
CA GLY A 154 -9.77 20.73 -24.04
C GLY A 154 -8.86 20.94 -22.84
N MET A 155 -8.16 19.88 -22.44
CA MET A 155 -7.16 19.92 -21.38
C MET A 155 -5.77 19.59 -21.95
N LEU A 156 -4.78 20.41 -21.63
CA LEU A 156 -3.37 20.04 -21.76
C LEU A 156 -2.96 19.31 -20.48
N ARG A 157 -2.58 18.04 -20.58
CA ARG A 157 -1.97 17.29 -19.50
C ARG A 157 -0.45 17.31 -19.65
N ILE A 158 0.24 17.75 -18.59
CA ILE A 158 1.69 17.62 -18.46
C ILE A 158 1.99 16.64 -17.34
N GLN A 159 2.71 15.56 -17.64
CA GLN A 159 3.17 14.61 -16.63
C GLN A 159 4.67 14.41 -16.77
N MET A 160 5.37 14.38 -15.63
CA MET A 160 6.70 13.78 -15.62
C MET A 160 6.51 12.28 -15.79
N GLY A 161 7.23 11.66 -16.72
CA GLY A 161 7.35 10.22 -16.73
C GLY A 161 8.01 9.76 -15.42
N SER A 162 7.47 8.73 -14.79
CA SER A 162 8.15 7.98 -13.74
C SER A 162 9.31 7.19 -14.37
N GLY A 163 10.34 7.86 -14.88
CA GLY A 163 11.50 7.21 -15.46
C GLY A 163 11.20 6.19 -16.58
N GLU A 164 10.06 6.28 -17.25
CA GLU A 164 9.61 5.29 -18.25
C GLU A 164 8.93 6.02 -19.41
N GLY A 165 9.67 6.17 -20.52
CA GLY A 165 9.23 6.72 -21.80
C GLY A 165 10.20 7.74 -22.40
N GLY A 166 11.22 7.38 -23.17
CA GLY A 166 11.63 6.04 -23.58
C GLY A 166 13.14 5.94 -23.57
N SER A 167 13.63 4.84 -23.01
CA SER A 167 14.93 4.26 -23.26
C SER A 167 14.99 3.84 -24.73
N GLU A 168 14.95 4.81 -25.65
CA GLU A 168 15.27 4.55 -27.05
C GLU A 168 16.73 4.92 -27.32
N GLY A 169 17.36 4.09 -28.10
CA GLY A 169 18.78 4.14 -28.42
C GLY A 169 19.02 3.38 -29.71
N ALA A 170 20.24 3.48 -30.23
CA ALA A 170 20.66 2.70 -31.37
C ALA A 170 20.55 1.20 -31.07
N CYS A 171 19.82 0.50 -31.92
CA CYS A 171 19.72 -0.95 -31.96
C CYS A 171 20.46 -1.46 -33.18
N CYS A 172 21.51 -2.26 -32.96
CA CYS A 172 22.30 -2.86 -34.02
C CYS A 172 21.74 -4.25 -34.38
N LEU A 173 21.17 -4.38 -35.58
CA LEU A 173 20.74 -5.64 -36.18
C LEU A 173 21.74 -6.05 -37.26
N GLY A 174 22.91 -6.53 -36.82
CA GLY A 174 24.05 -6.77 -37.71
C GLY A 174 24.67 -5.47 -38.22
N TYR A 175 24.51 -5.17 -39.52
CA TYR A 175 25.01 -3.92 -40.13
C TYR A 175 24.00 -2.78 -40.14
N GLU A 176 22.72 -3.09 -39.86
CA GLU A 176 21.66 -2.10 -39.88
C GLU A 176 21.47 -1.53 -38.47
N CYS A 177 21.42 -0.20 -38.38
CA CYS A 177 21.11 0.50 -37.16
C CYS A 177 19.75 1.18 -37.27
N ASN A 178 18.90 1.00 -36.28
CA ASN A 178 17.68 1.77 -36.10
C ASN A 178 17.58 2.28 -34.66
N ILE A 179 16.79 3.33 -34.45
CA ILE A 179 16.42 3.74 -33.08
C ILE A 179 15.20 2.93 -32.66
N SER A 180 15.28 2.26 -31.52
CA SER A 180 14.16 1.54 -30.90
C SER A 180 14.38 1.44 -29.39
N SER A 181 13.38 0.95 -28.65
CA SER A 181 13.59 0.62 -27.24
C SER A 181 14.44 -0.64 -27.07
N GLU A 182 15.06 -0.80 -25.89
CA GLU A 182 15.78 -2.02 -25.51
C GLU A 182 14.92 -3.27 -25.73
N GLU A 183 13.68 -3.26 -25.23
CA GLU A 183 12.75 -4.40 -25.36
C GLU A 183 12.41 -4.76 -26.83
N ILE A 184 12.28 -3.74 -27.69
CA ILE A 184 12.05 -3.96 -29.13
C ILE A 184 13.33 -4.44 -29.82
N CYS A 185 14.49 -3.93 -29.38
CA CYS A 185 15.79 -4.33 -29.91
C CYS A 185 16.08 -5.81 -29.61
N ASP A 186 15.89 -6.21 -28.36
CA ASP A 186 16.08 -7.59 -27.91
C ASP A 186 15.10 -8.54 -28.60
N PHE A 187 13.84 -8.14 -28.76
CA PHE A 187 12.86 -8.94 -29.49
C PHE A 187 13.21 -9.15 -30.96
N ALA A 188 13.86 -8.16 -31.59
CA ALA A 188 14.35 -8.25 -32.96
C ALA A 188 15.68 -9.03 -33.07
N GLY A 189 16.28 -9.42 -31.93
CA GLY A 189 17.59 -10.07 -31.87
C GLY A 189 18.76 -9.13 -32.14
N GLY A 190 18.59 -7.84 -31.88
CA GLY A 190 19.61 -6.81 -32.02
C GLY A 190 20.36 -6.51 -30.74
N GLU A 191 21.48 -5.82 -30.85
CA GLU A 191 22.27 -5.36 -29.71
C GLU A 191 21.97 -3.89 -29.41
N TYR A 192 21.38 -3.64 -28.25
CA TYR A 192 20.97 -2.31 -27.81
C TYR A 192 22.17 -1.52 -27.24
N GLN A 193 22.44 -0.34 -27.80
CA GLN A 193 23.61 0.48 -27.48
C GLN A 193 23.39 1.44 -26.30
N GLY A 194 22.29 1.26 -25.57
CA GLY A 194 21.92 2.06 -24.41
C GLY A 194 21.16 3.35 -24.75
N ASP A 195 20.56 3.92 -23.72
CA ASP A 195 19.58 5.01 -23.87
C ASP A 195 20.21 6.30 -24.38
N GLY A 196 19.58 6.90 -25.39
CA GLY A 196 20.03 8.14 -26.00
C GLY A 196 21.22 7.99 -26.96
N SER A 197 21.66 6.76 -27.25
CA SER A 197 22.61 6.49 -28.33
C SER A 197 21.96 6.70 -29.70
N ASP A 198 22.74 7.15 -30.70
CA ASP A 198 22.26 7.39 -32.06
C ASP A 198 22.99 6.52 -33.10
N CYS A 199 22.36 6.31 -34.27
CA CYS A 199 22.92 5.48 -35.33
C CYS A 199 24.06 6.12 -36.12
N ASP A 200 24.36 7.40 -35.88
CA ASP A 200 25.51 8.07 -36.51
C ASP A 200 26.81 7.80 -35.74
N SER A 201 26.69 7.49 -34.44
CA SER A 201 27.79 7.18 -33.53
C SER A 201 27.87 5.70 -33.14
N ALA A 202 26.76 4.96 -33.23
CA ALA A 202 26.73 3.53 -33.00
C ALA A 202 27.53 2.78 -34.08
N VAL A 203 28.51 1.98 -33.65
CA VAL A 203 29.31 1.14 -34.53
C VAL A 203 28.66 -0.23 -34.62
N CYS A 204 27.71 -0.38 -35.56
CA CYS A 204 27.11 -1.67 -35.85
C CYS A 204 28.02 -2.46 -36.79
N GLU A 205 29.01 -3.12 -36.22
CA GLU A 205 29.83 -4.13 -36.90
C GLU A 205 29.32 -5.52 -36.50
N PRO A 206 29.29 -6.51 -37.42
CA PRO A 206 28.91 -7.85 -37.01
C PRO A 206 29.92 -8.34 -35.99
N PRO A 207 29.50 -9.17 -35.01
CA PRO A 207 30.40 -9.77 -34.05
C PRO A 207 31.56 -10.46 -34.79
N TYR A 208 32.75 -9.84 -34.73
CA TYR A 208 34.01 -10.35 -35.28
C TYR A 208 34.87 -10.82 -34.12
N GLY A 209 35.47 -11.99 -34.25
CA GLY A 209 36.19 -12.61 -33.14
C GLY A 209 36.69 -14.01 -33.47
N ALA A 210 37.27 -14.67 -32.48
CA ALA A 210 37.87 -15.98 -32.62
C ALA A 210 36.79 -17.06 -32.81
N CYS A 211 36.95 -17.87 -33.86
CA CYS A 211 36.15 -19.05 -34.11
C CYS A 211 36.98 -20.32 -33.87
N CYS A 212 36.64 -21.06 -32.82
CA CYS A 212 37.29 -22.31 -32.47
C CYS A 212 36.54 -23.49 -33.12
N ILE A 213 37.10 -24.12 -34.16
CA ILE A 213 36.50 -25.32 -34.76
C ILE A 213 37.07 -26.60 -34.16
N TRP A 214 36.30 -27.69 -34.21
CA TRP A 214 36.76 -29.02 -33.83
C TRP A 214 38.05 -29.39 -34.61
N PHE A 215 39.00 -30.07 -33.97
CA PHE A 215 40.39 -30.34 -34.42
C PHE A 215 41.44 -29.24 -34.16
N GLY A 216 41.16 -28.26 -33.29
CA GLY A 216 42.19 -27.33 -32.79
C GLY A 216 42.64 -26.27 -33.79
N ASN A 217 41.84 -26.00 -34.83
CA ASN A 217 42.07 -24.86 -35.71
C ASN A 217 41.23 -23.69 -35.21
N CYS A 218 41.84 -22.52 -35.15
CA CYS A 218 41.14 -21.26 -34.89
C CYS A 218 41.39 -20.28 -36.03
N PHE A 219 40.39 -19.49 -36.37
CA PHE A 219 40.51 -18.33 -37.24
C PHE A 219 39.54 -17.23 -36.80
N GLU A 220 39.89 -15.97 -37.08
CA GLU A 220 39.05 -14.81 -36.75
C GLU A 220 38.07 -14.54 -37.89
N THR A 221 36.77 -14.56 -37.60
CA THR A 221 35.69 -14.43 -38.58
C THR A 221 34.46 -13.79 -37.93
N TYR A 222 33.39 -13.59 -38.71
CA TYR A 222 32.08 -13.20 -38.17
C TYR A 222 31.34 -14.41 -37.59
N GLU A 223 30.50 -14.18 -36.58
CA GLU A 223 29.76 -15.21 -35.83
C GLU A 223 29.00 -16.21 -36.72
N ASP A 224 28.23 -15.72 -37.70
CA ASP A 224 27.48 -16.58 -38.63
C ASP A 224 28.40 -17.51 -39.43
N ASP A 225 29.56 -17.01 -39.87
CA ASP A 225 30.55 -17.81 -40.59
C ASP A 225 31.19 -18.86 -39.68
N CYS A 226 31.32 -18.55 -38.38
CA CYS A 226 31.81 -19.48 -37.38
C CYS A 226 30.84 -20.64 -37.16
N TRP A 227 29.55 -20.35 -36.95
CA TRP A 227 28.51 -21.37 -36.78
C TRP A 227 28.32 -22.23 -38.02
N ASN A 228 28.35 -21.62 -39.21
CA ASN A 228 28.31 -22.37 -40.48
C ASN A 228 29.53 -23.29 -40.66
N SER A 229 30.66 -22.96 -40.03
CA SER A 229 31.86 -23.78 -39.98
C SER A 229 31.84 -24.83 -38.85
N GLY A 230 30.77 -24.86 -38.03
CA GLY A 230 30.64 -25.76 -36.88
C GLY A 230 31.59 -25.42 -35.73
N GLY A 231 32.00 -24.15 -35.62
CA GLY A 231 32.88 -23.65 -34.57
C GLY A 231 32.15 -22.93 -33.45
N ASP A 232 32.88 -22.74 -32.35
CA ASP A 232 32.46 -21.98 -31.18
C ASP A 232 33.04 -20.56 -31.25
N PHE A 233 32.20 -19.54 -31.18
CA PHE A 233 32.54 -18.16 -31.48
C PHE A 233 32.74 -17.34 -30.19
N THR A 234 33.80 -16.52 -30.15
CA THR A 234 34.09 -15.62 -29.04
C THR A 234 34.35 -14.20 -29.55
N GLN A 235 33.42 -13.28 -29.24
CA GLN A 235 33.40 -11.92 -29.75
C GLN A 235 34.57 -11.08 -29.22
N ASN A 236 35.15 -10.23 -30.08
CA ASN A 236 36.23 -9.29 -29.75
C ASN A 236 37.53 -9.92 -29.21
N GLU A 237 37.69 -11.24 -29.39
CA GLU A 237 38.84 -11.99 -28.92
C GLU A 237 39.64 -12.57 -30.08
N SER A 238 40.95 -12.74 -29.87
CA SER A 238 41.86 -13.29 -30.87
C SER A 238 42.04 -14.79 -30.65
N CYS A 239 42.44 -15.49 -31.72
CA CYS A 239 42.77 -16.92 -31.61
C CYS A 239 43.90 -17.23 -30.61
N GLU A 240 44.74 -16.24 -30.27
CA GLU A 240 45.83 -16.40 -29.31
C GLU A 240 45.37 -16.28 -27.85
N SER A 241 44.21 -15.65 -27.58
CA SER A 241 43.74 -15.35 -26.23
C SER A 241 42.66 -16.30 -25.71
N VAL A 242 41.84 -16.92 -26.58
CA VAL A 242 40.60 -17.56 -26.12
C VAL A 242 40.39 -19.01 -26.52
N CYS A 243 40.93 -19.50 -27.65
CA CYS A 243 40.85 -20.93 -27.92
C CYS A 243 41.87 -21.68 -27.05
N PRO A 244 41.46 -22.49 -26.05
CA PRO A 244 42.40 -23.10 -25.13
C PRO A 244 43.31 -24.07 -25.88
N ALA A 245 44.61 -24.02 -25.59
CA ALA A 245 45.50 -25.13 -25.93
C ALA A 245 44.94 -26.40 -25.27
N ILE A 246 44.86 -27.49 -26.03
CA ILE A 246 44.24 -28.78 -25.66
C ILE A 246 44.97 -29.58 -24.55
N TYR A 247 45.73 -28.92 -23.67
CA TYR A 247 46.38 -29.54 -22.52
C TYR A 247 45.44 -29.53 -21.30
N GLY A 248 45.34 -30.67 -20.63
CA GLY A 248 44.57 -30.85 -19.41
C GLY A 248 44.96 -32.13 -18.67
N ALA A 249 44.46 -32.30 -17.46
CA ALA A 249 44.73 -33.46 -16.62
C ALA A 249 44.13 -34.74 -17.21
N CYS A 250 44.94 -35.79 -17.28
CA CYS A 250 44.51 -37.14 -17.64
C CYS A 250 44.60 -38.08 -16.45
N CYS A 251 43.47 -38.40 -15.82
CA CYS A 251 43.44 -39.27 -14.64
C CYS A 251 43.24 -40.75 -15.04
N PHE A 252 43.95 -41.66 -14.36
CA PHE A 252 43.73 -43.12 -14.43
C PHE A 252 43.16 -43.68 -13.11
N GLY A 253 43.07 -42.81 -12.10
CA GLY A 253 42.59 -43.06 -10.75
C GLY A 253 43.04 -41.94 -9.82
N PRO A 254 42.67 -41.99 -8.53
CA PRO A 254 43.05 -40.96 -7.55
C PRO A 254 44.57 -40.90 -7.38
N GLY A 255 45.18 -39.73 -7.58
CA GLY A 255 46.63 -39.52 -7.51
C GLY A 255 47.46 -40.02 -8.70
N ASP A 256 46.86 -40.72 -9.68
CA ASP A 256 47.54 -41.17 -10.91
C ASP A 256 47.10 -40.30 -12.10
N CYS A 257 47.88 -39.25 -12.37
CA CYS A 257 47.61 -38.26 -13.40
C CYS A 257 48.86 -37.73 -14.08
N TYR A 258 48.73 -37.36 -15.37
CA TYR A 258 49.66 -36.47 -16.05
C TYR A 258 48.92 -35.52 -17.00
N GLU A 259 49.55 -34.40 -17.35
CA GLU A 259 48.99 -33.44 -18.30
C GLU A 259 49.20 -33.93 -19.73
N ALA A 260 48.11 -34.02 -20.50
CA ALA A 260 48.11 -34.62 -21.83
C ALA A 260 47.15 -33.91 -22.78
N GLU A 261 47.21 -34.24 -24.07
CA GLU A 261 46.15 -33.89 -25.01
C GLU A 261 44.97 -34.86 -24.90
N LYS A 262 43.73 -34.38 -25.10
CA LYS A 262 42.49 -35.17 -24.98
C LYS A 262 42.53 -36.54 -25.67
N ASN A 263 43.05 -36.60 -26.90
CA ASN A 263 43.13 -37.84 -27.68
C ASN A 263 44.22 -38.79 -27.16
N GLU A 264 45.32 -38.27 -26.60
CA GLU A 264 46.38 -39.06 -26.00
C GLU A 264 45.92 -39.67 -24.68
N CYS A 265 45.15 -38.90 -23.89
CA CYS A 265 44.53 -39.36 -22.66
C CYS A 265 43.53 -40.51 -22.91
N TRP A 266 42.57 -40.30 -23.82
CA TRP A 266 41.61 -41.34 -24.20
C TRP A 266 42.28 -42.54 -24.88
N GLY A 267 43.31 -42.31 -25.70
CA GLY A 267 44.09 -43.37 -26.34
C GLY A 267 44.84 -44.24 -25.33
N SER A 268 45.18 -43.66 -24.18
CA SER A 268 45.79 -44.36 -23.05
C SER A 268 44.77 -45.01 -22.11
N GLY A 269 43.48 -44.67 -22.25
CA GLY A 269 42.38 -45.18 -21.43
C GLY A 269 42.09 -44.37 -20.16
N GLY A 270 42.61 -43.14 -20.06
CA GLY A 270 42.37 -42.22 -18.94
C GLY A 270 41.16 -41.31 -19.16
N GLU A 271 40.71 -40.69 -18.07
CA GLU A 271 39.63 -39.70 -18.06
C GLU A 271 40.23 -38.28 -18.14
N PHE A 272 39.80 -37.51 -19.14
CA PHE A 272 40.40 -36.22 -19.48
C PHE A 272 39.59 -35.05 -18.93
N TYR A 273 40.27 -34.13 -18.24
CA TYR A 273 39.70 -32.92 -17.65
C TYR A 273 40.32 -31.70 -18.33
N ASN A 274 39.49 -30.98 -19.09
CA ASN A 274 39.93 -29.94 -20.01
C ASN A 274 40.34 -28.65 -19.27
N GLY A 275 41.58 -28.19 -19.45
CA GLY A 275 42.08 -26.93 -18.87
C GLY A 275 42.45 -27.01 -17.37
N GLU A 276 42.24 -28.16 -16.74
CA GLU A 276 42.56 -28.39 -15.32
C GLU A 276 43.93 -29.04 -15.15
N SER A 277 44.61 -28.73 -14.05
CA SER A 277 45.88 -29.38 -13.68
C SER A 277 45.63 -30.62 -12.82
N CYS A 278 46.57 -31.57 -12.85
CA CYS A 278 46.45 -32.82 -12.08
C CYS A 278 46.23 -32.63 -10.58
N GLU A 279 46.70 -31.52 -10.01
CA GLU A 279 46.57 -31.20 -8.57
C GLU A 279 45.12 -30.86 -8.18
N VAL A 280 44.30 -30.41 -9.14
CA VAL A 280 42.93 -29.94 -8.88
C VAL A 280 41.91 -31.06 -9.06
N VAL A 281 42.03 -31.86 -10.11
CA VAL A 281 40.99 -32.81 -10.54
C VAL A 281 41.35 -34.28 -10.34
N CYS A 282 42.61 -34.61 -10.04
CA CYS A 282 43.01 -35.99 -9.70
C CYS A 282 43.68 -36.09 -8.31
N PRO A 283 43.13 -35.50 -7.23
CA PRO A 283 43.74 -35.57 -5.91
C PRO A 283 43.86 -37.04 -5.45
N ALA A 284 44.98 -37.38 -4.81
CA ALA A 284 45.10 -38.65 -4.09
C ALA A 284 44.11 -38.59 -2.91
N TYR A 285 43.28 -39.63 -2.71
CA TYR A 285 42.38 -39.69 -1.55
C TYR A 285 43.21 -39.91 -0.29
N TYR A 286 43.61 -38.81 0.34
CA TYR A 286 43.99 -38.78 1.75
C TYR A 286 42.74 -38.47 2.56
N GLY A 287 42.46 -39.29 3.56
CA GLY A 287 41.46 -39.02 4.58
C GLY A 287 42.08 -39.15 5.97
N ALA A 288 41.41 -38.60 6.98
CA ALA A 288 41.82 -38.74 8.35
C ALA A 288 41.70 -40.19 8.81
N CYS A 289 42.79 -40.75 9.34
CA CYS A 289 42.81 -42.07 9.94
C CYS A 289 42.95 -41.95 11.47
N CYS A 290 41.90 -42.34 12.18
CA CYS A 290 41.79 -42.17 13.63
C CYS A 290 42.08 -43.48 14.38
N PHE A 291 42.97 -43.44 15.38
CA PHE A 291 43.33 -44.59 16.23
C PHE A 291 42.82 -44.49 17.66
N GLY A 292 42.24 -43.34 18.01
CA GLY A 292 41.77 -42.95 19.34
C GLY A 292 41.67 -41.43 19.44
N PRO A 293 41.20 -40.89 20.59
CA PRO A 293 41.01 -39.45 20.74
C PRO A 293 42.34 -38.70 20.64
N GLY A 294 42.42 -37.79 19.67
CA GLY A 294 43.60 -36.95 19.39
C GLY A 294 44.76 -37.63 18.63
N ASP A 295 44.65 -38.91 18.27
CA ASP A 295 45.64 -39.63 17.46
C ASP A 295 45.13 -39.82 16.03
N CYS A 296 45.55 -38.90 15.17
CA CYS A 296 45.18 -38.84 13.76
C CYS A 296 46.40 -38.64 12.86
N TYR A 297 46.40 -39.31 11.71
CA TYR A 297 47.25 -38.92 10.59
C TYR A 297 46.51 -39.10 9.26
N GLN A 298 46.94 -38.37 8.22
CA GLN A 298 46.38 -38.54 6.88
C GLN A 298 46.92 -39.81 6.22
N ALA A 299 46.02 -40.68 5.76
CA ALA A 299 46.36 -41.96 5.15
C ALA A 299 45.45 -42.27 3.96
N GLU A 300 45.78 -43.30 3.19
CA GLU A 300 44.83 -43.95 2.28
C GLU A 300 43.93 -44.93 3.07
N GLU A 301 42.69 -45.16 2.62
CA GLU A 301 41.70 -46.04 3.27
C GLU A 301 42.27 -47.42 3.62
N ASN A 302 42.96 -48.05 2.67
CA ASN A 302 43.54 -49.39 2.85
C ASN A 302 44.69 -49.40 3.87
N GLU A 303 45.48 -48.33 3.92
CA GLU A 303 46.55 -48.18 4.91
C GLU A 303 45.95 -47.97 6.31
N CYS A 304 44.91 -47.14 6.41
CA CYS A 304 44.21 -46.87 7.65
C CYS A 304 43.64 -48.14 8.29
N TYR A 305 42.87 -48.92 7.53
CA TYR A 305 42.30 -50.18 8.02
C TYR A 305 43.36 -51.25 8.28
N SER A 306 44.46 -51.28 7.51
CA SER A 306 45.56 -52.22 7.73
C SER A 306 46.29 -51.95 9.05
N ASN A 307 46.32 -50.69 9.49
CA ASN A 307 46.89 -50.30 10.77
C ASN A 307 45.86 -50.38 11.92
N GLY A 308 44.57 -50.55 11.62
CA GLY A 308 43.50 -50.72 12.60
C GLY A 308 42.84 -49.40 13.06
N GLY A 309 42.94 -48.35 12.25
CA GLY A 309 42.24 -47.08 12.48
C GLY A 309 40.91 -47.01 11.72
N ASP A 310 40.07 -46.05 12.10
CA ASP A 310 38.81 -45.71 11.43
C ASP A 310 39.06 -44.59 10.42
N PHE A 311 38.70 -44.81 9.16
CA PHE A 311 38.98 -43.91 8.04
C PHE A 311 37.80 -42.97 7.75
N TYR A 312 38.08 -41.68 7.65
CA TYR A 312 37.13 -40.63 7.28
C TYR A 312 37.57 -40.00 5.96
N GLN A 313 36.80 -40.29 4.90
CA GLN A 313 37.11 -39.88 3.54
C GLN A 313 36.95 -38.36 3.37
N ASP A 314 37.92 -37.73 2.71
CA ASP A 314 37.93 -36.31 2.35
C ASP A 314 37.89 -35.33 3.55
N GLU A 315 38.20 -35.81 4.76
CA GLU A 315 38.31 -35.01 5.99
C GLU A 315 39.77 -34.92 6.47
N ASP A 316 40.14 -33.81 7.10
CA ASP A 316 41.47 -33.62 7.67
C ASP A 316 41.52 -33.97 9.17
N CYS A 317 42.73 -34.13 9.70
CA CYS A 317 42.92 -34.53 11.10
C CYS A 317 42.54 -33.46 12.13
N GLU A 318 42.28 -32.22 11.70
CA GLU A 318 41.86 -31.13 12.59
C GLU A 318 40.34 -31.16 12.79
N SER A 319 39.56 -31.73 11.86
CA SER A 319 38.09 -31.81 11.92
C SER A 319 37.51 -33.22 12.14
N ALA A 320 38.20 -34.28 11.71
CA ALA A 320 37.55 -35.59 11.51
C ALA A 320 37.48 -36.51 12.74
N CYS A 321 38.48 -36.47 13.62
CA CYS A 321 38.57 -37.47 14.70
C CYS A 321 37.77 -37.02 15.92
N PRO A 322 36.84 -37.84 16.44
CA PRO A 322 36.06 -37.49 17.63
C PRO A 322 36.97 -37.25 18.84
N VAL A 323 36.94 -36.04 19.37
CA VAL A 323 37.37 -35.78 20.75
C VAL A 323 36.20 -36.24 21.63
N TYR A 324 36.42 -37.11 22.61
CA TYR A 324 35.37 -37.46 23.58
C TYR A 324 35.17 -36.29 24.55
N SER A 325 34.60 -35.20 24.07
CA SER A 325 34.08 -34.11 24.87
C SER A 325 32.56 -34.22 24.95
N GLY A 326 32.01 -34.13 26.15
CA GLY A 326 30.57 -34.01 26.39
C GLY A 326 30.26 -32.66 27.03
N ALA A 327 29.01 -32.21 26.96
CA ALA A 327 28.59 -30.98 27.60
C ALA A 327 28.76 -31.05 29.12
N CYS A 328 29.49 -30.10 29.68
CA CYS A 328 29.63 -29.92 31.12
C CYS A 328 28.84 -28.68 31.56
N CYS A 329 27.69 -28.88 32.20
CA CYS A 329 26.86 -27.76 32.68
C CYS A 329 27.24 -27.38 34.11
N TYR A 330 27.59 -26.12 34.34
CA TYR A 330 27.90 -25.56 35.67
C TYR A 330 26.65 -24.88 36.28
N GLU A 331 26.66 -24.65 37.60
CA GLU A 331 25.49 -24.09 38.32
C GLU A 331 25.17 -22.63 37.95
N ASP A 332 26.14 -21.88 37.44
CA ASP A 332 25.98 -20.51 36.93
C ASP A 332 25.49 -20.46 35.47
N GLY A 333 25.18 -21.63 34.89
CA GLY A 333 24.69 -21.78 33.54
C GLY A 333 25.78 -21.70 32.46
N TYR A 334 27.05 -21.52 32.84
CA TYR A 334 28.16 -21.70 31.92
C TYR A 334 28.20 -23.17 31.45
N CYS A 335 28.47 -23.39 30.18
CA CYS A 335 28.72 -24.72 29.65
C CYS A 335 30.08 -24.77 28.94
N ASP A 336 30.82 -25.84 29.20
CA ASP A 336 32.08 -26.13 28.52
C ASP A 336 32.05 -27.53 27.90
N GLN A 337 32.74 -27.71 26.78
CA GLN A 337 32.78 -28.97 26.05
C GLN A 337 34.11 -29.67 26.35
N VAL A 338 34.12 -30.41 27.45
CA VAL A 338 35.34 -30.95 28.08
C VAL A 338 35.22 -32.46 28.33
N GLU A 339 36.30 -33.10 28.78
CA GLU A 339 36.25 -34.49 29.20
C GLU A 339 35.53 -34.65 30.55
N GLU A 340 34.95 -35.84 30.80
CA GLU A 340 34.17 -36.13 32.02
C GLU A 340 34.91 -35.77 33.32
N GLN A 341 36.22 -36.06 33.38
CA GLN A 341 37.02 -35.81 34.57
C GLN A 341 37.24 -34.31 34.81
N GLU A 342 37.47 -33.53 33.74
CA GLU A 342 37.63 -32.07 33.82
C GLU A 342 36.32 -31.40 34.22
N CYS A 343 35.19 -31.93 33.73
CA CYS A 343 33.87 -31.49 34.14
C CYS A 343 33.63 -31.64 35.65
N TYR A 344 33.91 -32.82 36.20
CA TYR A 344 33.74 -33.08 37.63
C TYR A 344 34.73 -32.30 38.49
N ASP A 345 35.97 -32.09 38.02
CA ASP A 345 36.97 -31.29 38.74
C ASP A 345 36.53 -29.81 38.85
N GLY A 346 35.71 -29.33 37.90
CA GLY A 346 35.04 -28.02 37.94
C GLY A 346 33.68 -27.99 38.66
N ASN A 347 33.23 -29.10 39.28
CA ASN A 347 31.88 -29.27 39.86
C ASN A 347 30.71 -29.14 38.85
N GLY A 348 30.95 -29.38 37.56
CA GLY A 348 29.88 -29.40 36.56
C GLY A 348 29.19 -30.76 36.45
N LYS A 349 28.02 -30.77 35.80
CA LYS A 349 27.25 -31.98 35.47
C LYS A 349 27.54 -32.38 34.03
N PHE A 350 28.18 -33.54 33.85
CA PHE A 350 28.60 -34.05 32.55
C PHE A 350 27.48 -34.79 31.80
N TYR A 351 27.37 -34.53 30.50
CA TYR A 351 26.50 -35.23 29.55
C TYR A 351 27.34 -35.74 28.39
N GLN A 352 27.54 -37.06 28.35
CA GLN A 352 28.36 -37.73 27.35
C GLN A 352 27.76 -37.59 25.94
N ASP A 353 28.61 -37.21 24.98
CA ASP A 353 28.25 -37.11 23.55
C ASP A 353 27.03 -36.20 23.29
N GLN A 354 26.90 -35.12 24.07
CA GLN A 354 25.86 -34.10 23.93
C GLN A 354 26.51 -32.71 23.81
N ASP A 355 25.91 -31.83 23.00
CA ASP A 355 26.34 -30.44 22.85
C ASP A 355 25.73 -29.55 23.95
N CYS A 356 26.45 -28.51 24.36
CA CYS A 356 26.03 -27.58 25.40
C CYS A 356 24.62 -27.03 25.19
N SER A 357 24.30 -26.66 23.94
CA SER A 357 23.00 -26.10 23.53
C SER A 357 21.81 -27.04 23.72
N ASP A 358 22.06 -28.35 23.79
CA ASP A 358 21.00 -29.36 23.79
C ASP A 358 20.62 -29.83 25.20
N VAL A 359 21.54 -29.73 26.16
CA VAL A 359 21.41 -30.35 27.48
C VAL A 359 21.71 -29.43 28.65
N CYS A 360 22.45 -28.34 28.43
CA CYS A 360 22.59 -27.28 29.40
C CYS A 360 21.51 -26.26 29.08
N SER A 361 20.50 -26.16 29.93
CA SER A 361 19.65 -24.98 29.94
C SER A 361 20.56 -23.80 30.23
N ASP A 362 20.88 -23.02 29.20
CA ASP A 362 21.48 -21.71 29.39
C ASP A 362 20.68 -20.97 30.48
N PRO A 363 21.34 -20.16 31.32
CA PRO A 363 20.61 -19.19 32.10
C PRO A 363 19.92 -18.29 31.07
N VAL A 364 18.63 -18.51 30.87
CA VAL A 364 17.86 -17.70 29.93
C VAL A 364 17.76 -16.31 30.56
N TYR A 365 18.35 -15.35 29.86
CA TYR A 365 18.30 -13.95 30.25
C TYR A 365 17.06 -13.33 29.63
N GLY A 366 16.46 -12.41 30.37
CA GLY A 366 15.32 -11.65 29.94
C GLY A 366 15.37 -10.24 30.49
N ALA A 367 14.60 -9.35 29.90
CA ALA A 367 14.48 -7.98 30.34
C ALA A 367 13.96 -7.92 31.78
N CYS A 368 14.77 -7.37 32.67
CA CYS A 368 14.42 -7.03 34.04
C CYS A 368 14.23 -5.51 34.14
N CYS A 369 13.00 -5.08 34.40
CA CYS A 369 12.66 -3.68 34.56
C CYS A 369 12.69 -3.29 36.05
N THR A 370 13.45 -2.27 36.40
CA THR A 370 13.44 -1.72 37.76
C THR A 370 12.65 -0.41 37.83
N SER A 371 12.15 -0.07 39.02
CA SER A 371 11.21 1.05 39.22
C SER A 371 11.80 2.47 39.03
N ASP A 372 13.07 2.57 38.60
CA ASP A 372 13.69 3.82 38.20
C ASP A 372 13.62 3.95 36.66
N PHE A 373 12.92 4.98 36.21
CA PHE A 373 12.56 5.29 34.81
C PHE A 373 13.57 4.83 33.74
N GLY A 374 13.21 3.78 32.99
CA GLY A 374 13.94 3.34 31.78
C GLY A 374 15.14 2.43 32.04
N ASP A 375 15.39 1.99 33.27
CA ASP A 375 16.47 1.06 33.59
C ASP A 375 16.05 -0.40 33.33
N CYS A 376 16.36 -0.88 32.12
CA CYS A 376 16.29 -2.28 31.72
C CYS A 376 17.67 -2.96 31.87
N GLN A 377 17.71 -4.12 32.52
CA GLN A 377 18.89 -4.98 32.58
C GLN A 377 18.55 -6.39 32.11
N GLU A 378 19.38 -6.99 31.26
CA GLU A 378 19.27 -8.42 30.94
C GLU A 378 19.81 -9.22 32.13
N LEU A 379 18.90 -9.85 32.88
CA LEU A 379 19.19 -10.64 34.07
C LEU A 379 18.45 -11.98 33.98
N THR A 380 18.84 -12.96 34.78
CA THR A 380 17.98 -14.15 34.98
C THR A 380 16.74 -13.78 35.80
N GLU A 381 15.67 -14.59 35.72
CA GLU A 381 14.45 -14.41 36.53
C GLU A 381 14.76 -14.22 38.03
N GLN A 382 15.68 -15.02 38.57
CA GLN A 382 16.06 -14.98 39.98
C GLN A 382 16.85 -13.71 40.34
N GLU A 383 17.81 -13.31 39.50
CA GLU A 383 18.58 -12.07 39.71
C GLU A 383 17.69 -10.84 39.62
N CYS A 384 16.69 -10.85 38.74
CA CYS A 384 15.70 -9.80 38.62
C CYS A 384 14.86 -9.64 39.90
N TRP A 385 14.40 -10.76 40.47
CA TRP A 385 13.67 -10.75 41.73
C TRP A 385 14.52 -10.32 42.92
N ASP A 386 15.80 -10.69 42.94
CA ASP A 386 16.73 -10.34 44.03
C ASP A 386 16.97 -8.83 44.12
N ILE A 387 16.85 -8.10 42.99
CA ILE A 387 16.91 -6.63 42.95
C ILE A 387 15.53 -5.95 42.99
N GLY A 388 14.45 -6.74 43.08
CA GLY A 388 13.08 -6.24 43.14
C GLY A 388 12.56 -5.66 41.81
N GLY A 389 13.08 -6.13 40.68
CA GLY A 389 12.60 -5.80 39.35
C GLY A 389 11.51 -6.75 38.84
N ASP A 390 10.82 -6.34 37.79
CA ASP A 390 9.81 -7.12 37.09
C ASP A 390 10.44 -7.78 35.85
N TYR A 391 10.37 -9.12 35.78
CA TYR A 391 10.96 -9.93 34.71
C TYR A 391 9.94 -10.17 33.58
N LEU A 392 10.27 -9.78 32.35
CA LEU A 392 9.35 -9.84 31.20
C LEU A 392 9.31 -11.22 30.50
N GLY A 393 10.25 -12.11 30.83
CA GLY A 393 10.34 -13.47 30.30
C GLY A 393 11.65 -13.74 29.58
N ASP A 394 11.91 -15.03 29.36
CA ASP A 394 13.13 -15.54 28.72
C ASP A 394 13.26 -15.06 27.27
N ASP A 395 14.49 -14.71 26.86
CA ASP A 395 14.85 -14.16 25.54
C ASP A 395 14.13 -12.85 25.18
N TYR A 396 13.49 -12.18 26.14
CA TYR A 396 12.88 -10.89 25.95
C TYR A 396 13.97 -9.80 26.01
N PRO A 397 14.32 -9.15 24.88
CA PRO A 397 15.48 -8.27 24.82
C PRO A 397 15.26 -6.98 25.62
N CYS A 398 16.33 -6.43 26.21
CA CYS A 398 16.22 -5.12 26.83
C CYS A 398 16.11 -4.00 25.80
N SER A 399 14.91 -3.46 25.60
CA SER A 399 14.70 -2.21 24.86
C SER A 399 14.21 -1.09 25.77
N PHE A 400 14.58 0.14 25.44
CA PHE A 400 14.13 1.33 26.17
C PHE A 400 12.60 1.46 26.17
N ASP A 401 11.93 0.94 25.14
CA ASP A 401 10.48 1.02 24.98
C ASP A 401 9.74 -0.04 25.85
N ASP A 402 10.37 -1.17 26.16
CA ASP A 402 9.72 -2.26 26.90
C ASP A 402 9.71 -2.06 28.43
N CYS A 403 10.69 -1.33 28.98
CA CYS A 403 10.68 -0.85 30.37
C CYS A 403 10.12 0.57 30.53
N TYR A 404 9.64 1.16 29.43
CA TYR A 404 8.93 2.43 29.42
C TYR A 404 7.43 2.17 29.21
N TYR A 405 6.74 1.85 30.30
CA TYR A 405 5.29 2.04 30.33
C TYR A 405 5.00 3.54 30.25
N GLU A 406 4.82 4.10 29.05
CA GLU A 406 3.90 5.23 28.97
C GLU A 406 2.53 4.70 29.37
N PRO A 407 1.86 5.33 30.35
CA PRO A 407 0.62 4.85 30.88
C PRO A 407 -0.50 5.23 29.91
N TYR A 408 -0.46 4.69 28.70
CA TYR A 408 -1.62 4.66 27.84
C TYR A 408 -2.62 3.72 28.48
N ALA A 409 -3.82 4.21 28.72
CA ALA A 409 -4.93 3.37 29.09
C ALA A 409 -6.20 3.88 28.45
N ALA A 410 -7.24 3.04 28.48
CA ALA A 410 -8.54 3.38 27.95
C ALA A 410 -9.06 4.67 28.61
N CYS A 411 -9.32 5.69 27.79
CA CYS A 411 -10.01 6.90 28.19
C CYS A 411 -11.36 6.96 27.50
N CYS A 412 -12.42 6.94 28.31
CA CYS A 412 -13.80 6.98 27.82
C CYS A 412 -14.28 8.43 27.74
N LEU A 413 -14.49 8.92 26.52
CA LEU A 413 -15.13 10.21 26.25
C LEU A 413 -16.66 10.05 26.09
N SER A 414 -17.09 8.86 25.67
CA SER A 414 -18.48 8.35 25.66
C SER A 414 -18.45 6.82 25.50
N ALA A 415 -19.57 6.07 25.56
CA ALA A 415 -19.52 4.60 25.43
C ALA A 415 -18.94 4.09 24.11
N SER A 416 -19.06 4.87 23.04
CA SER A 416 -18.56 4.48 21.72
C SER A 416 -17.27 5.21 21.32
N ASP A 417 -16.79 6.12 22.18
CA ASP A 417 -15.57 6.89 21.95
C ASP A 417 -14.59 6.59 23.09
N CYS A 418 -13.82 5.53 22.88
CA CYS A 418 -12.71 5.13 23.71
C CYS A 418 -11.41 5.43 22.97
N GLN A 419 -10.49 6.15 23.63
CA GLN A 419 -9.16 6.43 23.12
C GLN A 419 -8.12 5.96 24.12
N ASP A 420 -7.14 5.16 23.68
CA ASP A 420 -5.98 4.85 24.50
C ASP A 420 -5.07 6.09 24.55
N THR A 421 -5.00 6.75 25.70
CA THR A 421 -4.28 8.01 25.90
C THR A 421 -3.64 8.05 27.28
N THR A 422 -2.86 9.08 27.62
CA THR A 422 -2.33 9.24 28.98
C THR A 422 -3.41 9.70 29.98
N GLN A 423 -3.23 9.40 31.28
CA GLN A 423 -4.17 9.85 32.33
C GLN A 423 -4.39 11.36 32.32
N GLN A 424 -3.32 12.14 32.10
CA GLN A 424 -3.40 13.59 32.09
C GLN A 424 -4.19 14.10 30.88
N GLU A 425 -3.92 13.56 29.68
CA GLU A 425 -4.67 13.91 28.47
C GLU A 425 -6.13 13.48 28.57
N CYS A 426 -6.41 12.32 29.16
CA CYS A 426 -7.77 11.86 29.41
C CYS A 426 -8.57 12.86 30.26
N PHE A 427 -7.97 13.34 31.36
CA PHE A 427 -8.59 14.35 32.21
C PHE A 427 -8.69 15.72 31.54
N ASP A 428 -7.72 16.09 30.71
CA ASP A 428 -7.75 17.33 29.94
C ASP A 428 -8.86 17.33 28.87
N TRP A 429 -9.22 16.15 28.34
CA TRP A 429 -10.38 15.95 27.44
C TRP A 429 -11.71 15.78 28.18
N GLY A 430 -11.69 15.71 29.52
CA GLY A 430 -12.87 15.49 30.35
C GLY A 430 -13.37 14.04 30.35
N GLY A 431 -12.55 13.08 29.92
CA GLY A 431 -12.90 11.66 29.88
C GLY A 431 -12.69 10.93 31.21
N GLN A 432 -13.32 9.77 31.33
CA GLN A 432 -13.13 8.86 32.46
C GLN A 432 -11.95 7.92 32.21
N TRP A 433 -11.00 7.93 33.15
CA TRP A 433 -9.81 7.08 33.10
C TRP A 433 -10.12 5.63 33.45
N GLY A 434 -9.82 4.70 32.55
CA GLY A 434 -10.09 3.27 32.71
C GLY A 434 -9.19 2.55 33.72
N GLY A 435 -8.16 3.22 34.24
CA GLY A 435 -7.14 2.65 35.11
C GLY A 435 -5.94 2.15 34.30
N SER A 436 -4.73 2.31 34.86
CA SER A 436 -3.48 2.01 34.15
C SER A 436 -3.43 0.55 33.65
N GLY A 437 -3.06 0.37 32.38
CA GLY A 437 -2.95 -0.97 31.76
C GLY A 437 -4.24 -1.53 31.15
N THR A 438 -5.34 -0.75 31.15
CA THR A 438 -6.55 -1.08 30.39
C THR A 438 -6.44 -0.58 28.95
N SER A 439 -7.00 -1.27 27.96
CA SER A 439 -6.98 -0.82 26.55
C SER A 439 -8.39 -0.73 25.98
N CYS A 440 -8.65 0.18 25.05
CA CYS A 440 -9.96 0.34 24.42
C CYS A 440 -10.46 -0.89 23.64
N ASN A 441 -9.58 -1.85 23.36
CA ASN A 441 -9.97 -3.12 22.75
C ASN A 441 -10.65 -4.08 23.74
N ASP A 442 -10.28 -4.01 25.02
CA ASP A 442 -10.77 -4.91 26.08
C ASP A 442 -11.58 -4.19 27.16
N TYR A 443 -11.46 -2.86 27.25
CA TYR A 443 -12.10 -2.00 28.22
C TYR A 443 -13.40 -1.43 27.65
N SER A 444 -14.54 -1.95 28.12
CA SER A 444 -15.85 -1.44 27.75
C SER A 444 -16.14 -0.15 28.52
N CYS A 445 -16.38 0.94 27.79
CA CYS A 445 -16.76 2.24 28.37
C CYS A 445 -18.21 2.31 28.91
N GLY A 446 -18.85 1.14 29.11
CA GLY A 446 -20.24 0.98 29.54
C GLY A 446 -21.25 1.01 28.39
N GLU A 447 -22.38 0.34 28.52
CA GLU A 447 -23.56 0.57 27.67
C GLU A 447 -24.50 1.59 28.35
N THR A 448 -25.30 2.34 27.59
CA THR A 448 -26.35 3.18 28.19
C THR A 448 -27.35 2.30 28.96
N GLY A 449 -27.96 2.86 30.00
CA GLY A 449 -29.00 2.20 30.78
C GLY A 449 -30.13 3.17 31.10
N ALA A 450 -31.28 2.64 31.51
CA ALA A 450 -32.42 3.44 31.90
C ALA A 450 -32.10 4.27 33.15
N CYS A 451 -32.24 5.58 33.03
CA CYS A 451 -32.06 6.57 34.09
C CYS A 451 -33.42 7.13 34.52
N CYS A 452 -33.75 6.94 35.79
CA CYS A 452 -34.99 7.45 36.38
C CYS A 452 -34.75 8.78 37.09
N VAL A 453 -34.94 9.90 36.39
CA VAL A 453 -34.75 11.25 36.96
C VAL A 453 -35.84 11.59 37.99
N ASN A 454 -37.05 11.07 37.77
CA ASN A 454 -38.16 11.09 38.71
C ASN A 454 -38.94 9.77 38.61
N LYS A 455 -40.06 9.64 39.33
CA LYS A 455 -40.88 8.41 39.34
C LYS A 455 -41.41 7.99 37.95
N TYR A 456 -41.42 8.88 36.95
CA TYR A 456 -41.96 8.58 35.61
C TYR A 456 -41.07 9.06 34.44
N ASP A 457 -40.01 9.82 34.72
CA ASP A 457 -39.12 10.35 33.67
C ASP A 457 -37.94 9.38 33.49
N CYS A 458 -37.97 8.63 32.38
CA CYS A 458 -36.93 7.68 31.99
C CYS A 458 -36.16 8.18 30.77
N TYR A 459 -34.83 8.18 30.87
CA TYR A 459 -33.91 8.48 29.76
C TYR A 459 -32.87 7.38 29.64
N GLU A 460 -32.48 7.00 28.42
CA GLU A 460 -31.39 6.04 28.21
C GLU A 460 -30.07 6.80 28.10
N GLU A 461 -29.30 6.82 29.19
CA GLU A 461 -28.10 7.65 29.35
C GLU A 461 -27.03 6.88 30.16
N TYR A 462 -25.88 7.48 30.39
CA TYR A 462 -24.83 6.86 31.23
C TYR A 462 -25.11 7.01 32.72
N GLU A 463 -24.51 6.12 33.53
CA GLU A 463 -24.68 6.14 34.99
C GLU A 463 -24.23 7.49 35.59
N ASP A 464 -23.15 8.08 35.09
CA ASP A 464 -22.61 9.36 35.56
C ASP A 464 -23.49 10.55 35.16
N GLU A 465 -24.00 10.60 33.93
CA GLU A 465 -24.97 11.59 33.46
C GLU A 465 -26.30 11.49 34.24
N CYS A 466 -26.74 10.26 34.52
CA CYS A 466 -27.92 9.98 35.33
C CYS A 466 -27.76 10.50 36.77
N ASN A 467 -26.62 10.19 37.38
CA ASN A 467 -26.27 10.63 38.73
C ASN A 467 -26.12 12.15 38.81
N TRP A 468 -25.55 12.78 37.77
CA TRP A 468 -25.40 14.24 37.69
C TRP A 468 -26.75 14.97 37.69
N GLN A 469 -27.75 14.40 37.01
CA GLN A 469 -29.11 14.91 36.98
C GLN A 469 -29.92 14.55 38.25
N GLY A 470 -29.33 13.80 39.18
CA GLY A 470 -29.98 13.35 40.41
C GLY A 470 -30.95 12.19 40.21
N GLY A 471 -30.87 11.49 39.08
CA GLY A 471 -31.68 10.32 38.77
C GLY A 471 -31.13 9.03 39.36
N SER A 472 -31.93 7.96 39.30
CA SER A 472 -31.57 6.61 39.72
C SER A 472 -31.34 5.73 38.51
N PHE A 473 -30.08 5.31 38.31
CA PHE A 473 -29.69 4.40 37.23
C PHE A 473 -30.16 2.97 37.50
N GLN A 474 -30.73 2.30 36.49
CA GLN A 474 -31.35 0.98 36.64
C GLN A 474 -30.42 -0.18 36.21
N GLY A 475 -29.22 0.15 35.73
CA GLY A 475 -28.19 -0.80 35.31
C GLY A 475 -27.90 -0.73 33.81
N GLU A 476 -26.68 -1.09 33.42
CA GLU A 476 -26.23 -1.07 32.02
C GLU A 476 -27.08 -2.03 31.15
N GLY A 477 -27.41 -1.59 29.93
CA GLY A 477 -28.20 -2.36 28.98
C GLY A 477 -29.71 -2.45 29.29
N THR A 478 -30.18 -1.78 30.34
CA THR A 478 -31.62 -1.62 30.61
C THR A 478 -32.22 -0.53 29.72
N THR A 479 -33.46 -0.72 29.26
CA THR A 479 -34.15 0.21 28.36
C THR A 479 -35.32 0.89 29.05
N CYS A 480 -35.74 2.05 28.54
CA CYS A 480 -36.92 2.73 29.05
C CYS A 480 -38.24 2.09 28.59
N ASP A 481 -38.21 1.23 27.57
CA ASP A 481 -39.36 0.52 27.03
C ASP A 481 -39.93 -0.53 27.99
N ASP A 482 -39.13 -0.99 28.96
CA ASP A 482 -39.53 -1.95 30.00
C ASP A 482 -40.08 -1.26 31.29
N TYR A 483 -40.31 0.06 31.23
CA TYR A 483 -40.85 0.90 32.31
C TYR A 483 -40.16 0.74 33.69
N PRO A 484 -38.82 0.73 33.77
CA PRO A 484 -38.10 0.41 35.02
C PRO A 484 -38.24 1.51 36.10
N CYS A 485 -38.69 2.72 35.74
CA CYS A 485 -38.96 3.81 36.67
C CYS A 485 -40.36 3.74 37.31
N GLY A 486 -41.25 2.90 36.77
CA GLY A 486 -42.67 2.83 37.07
C GLY A 486 -43.53 3.55 36.03
N SER A 487 -44.71 3.01 35.74
CA SER A 487 -45.71 3.65 34.88
C SER A 487 -46.64 4.55 35.72
N PRO A 488 -47.22 5.63 35.15
CA PRO A 488 -48.27 6.38 35.82
C PRO A 488 -49.41 5.45 36.23
N TYR A 489 -49.89 5.58 37.48
CA TYR A 489 -50.99 4.78 38.03
C TYR A 489 -52.23 5.64 38.20
N GLY A 490 -53.39 5.11 37.84
CA GLY A 490 -54.62 5.90 37.80
C GLY A 490 -55.83 5.09 37.36
N ALA A 491 -56.97 5.75 37.27
CA ALA A 491 -58.23 5.14 36.88
C ALA A 491 -58.25 4.89 35.36
N CYS A 492 -58.58 3.65 34.98
CA CYS A 492 -58.80 3.26 33.61
C CYS A 492 -60.29 3.08 33.35
N CYS A 493 -60.89 3.95 32.52
CA CYS A 493 -62.29 3.83 32.11
C CYS A 493 -62.40 3.03 30.81
N LEU A 494 -63.10 1.90 30.83
CA LEU A 494 -63.43 1.16 29.61
C LEU A 494 -64.75 1.65 28.99
N ALA A 495 -64.93 1.38 27.70
CA ALA A 495 -66.10 1.82 26.93
C ALA A 495 -67.45 1.26 27.44
N ASP A 496 -67.44 0.17 28.21
CA ASP A 496 -68.63 -0.40 28.86
C ASP A 496 -68.98 0.28 30.19
N GLY A 497 -68.20 1.28 30.58
CA GLY A 497 -68.31 2.03 31.82
C GLY A 497 -67.66 1.37 33.03
N SER A 498 -66.95 0.25 32.83
CA SER A 498 -66.14 -0.36 33.88
C SER A 498 -64.93 0.52 34.20
N CYS A 499 -64.58 0.62 35.49
CA CYS A 499 -63.37 1.30 35.93
C CYS A 499 -62.53 0.37 36.81
N TYR A 500 -61.23 0.31 36.54
CA TYR A 500 -60.25 -0.27 37.45
C TYR A 500 -59.00 0.60 37.49
N GLU A 501 -58.24 0.50 38.58
CA GLU A 501 -57.00 1.25 38.74
C GLU A 501 -55.84 0.38 38.29
N ASP A 502 -55.04 0.90 37.36
CA ASP A 502 -53.89 0.19 36.81
C ASP A 502 -52.86 1.17 36.28
N GLU A 503 -51.78 0.63 35.72
CA GLU A 503 -50.76 1.38 35.01
C GLU A 503 -51.26 1.85 33.63
N GLU A 504 -50.90 3.08 33.25
CA GLU A 504 -51.33 3.76 32.01
C GLU A 504 -51.23 2.88 30.76
N HIS A 505 -50.10 2.20 30.58
CA HIS A 505 -49.89 1.34 29.41
C HIS A 505 -50.87 0.15 29.38
N LEU A 506 -51.17 -0.46 30.53
CA LEU A 506 -52.16 -1.53 30.64
C LEU A 506 -53.58 -1.03 30.39
N CYS A 507 -53.86 0.22 30.74
CA CYS A 507 -55.14 0.85 30.43
C CYS A 507 -55.34 1.02 28.92
N TYR A 508 -54.32 1.54 28.23
CA TYR A 508 -54.39 1.72 26.78
C TYR A 508 -54.40 0.39 26.02
N ASP A 509 -53.66 -0.62 26.48
CA ASP A 509 -53.71 -1.97 25.91
C ASP A 509 -55.09 -2.63 26.07
N ALA A 510 -55.80 -2.33 27.17
CA ALA A 510 -57.19 -2.72 27.36
C ALA A 510 -58.19 -1.88 26.55
N GLY A 511 -57.72 -0.87 25.82
CA GLY A 511 -58.54 0.05 25.04
C GLY A 511 -59.35 1.04 25.88
N GLY A 512 -58.90 1.33 27.10
CA GLY A 512 -59.52 2.28 28.02
C GLY A 512 -58.93 3.68 27.96
N ASP A 513 -59.68 4.64 28.50
CA ASP A 513 -59.23 6.01 28.71
C ASP A 513 -58.61 6.15 30.11
N PHE A 514 -57.33 6.49 30.16
CA PHE A 514 -56.55 6.60 31.40
C PHE A 514 -56.63 8.00 32.03
N TYR A 515 -56.82 8.04 33.35
CA TYR A 515 -56.86 9.26 34.16
C TYR A 515 -55.79 9.20 35.26
N GLN A 516 -54.66 9.85 34.99
CA GLN A 516 -53.48 9.85 35.87
C GLN A 516 -53.79 10.38 37.28
N ASP A 517 -53.22 9.72 38.30
CA ASP A 517 -53.31 10.09 39.72
C ASP A 517 -54.76 10.26 40.24
N THR A 518 -55.73 9.62 39.58
CA THR A 518 -57.15 9.65 39.96
C THR A 518 -57.64 8.24 40.26
N PHE A 519 -58.52 8.08 41.24
CA PHE A 519 -59.11 6.78 41.60
C PHE A 519 -60.45 6.60 40.89
N CYS A 520 -60.86 5.34 40.70
CA CYS A 520 -62.12 5.04 40.02
C CYS A 520 -63.37 5.58 40.73
N GLU A 521 -63.28 5.85 42.03
CA GLU A 521 -64.36 6.49 42.79
C GLU A 521 -64.50 8.00 42.52
N ASP A 522 -63.45 8.62 41.99
CA ASP A 522 -63.37 10.06 41.71
C ASP A 522 -63.57 10.37 40.20
N VAL A 523 -63.53 9.36 39.32
CA VAL A 523 -63.80 9.46 37.88
C VAL A 523 -65.13 8.80 37.53
N GLY A 524 -66.05 9.55 36.92
CA GLY A 524 -67.32 9.02 36.46
C GLY A 524 -67.21 8.33 35.10
N CYS A 525 -66.81 7.06 35.06
CA CYS A 525 -66.75 6.25 33.85
C CYS A 525 -68.15 5.79 33.38
N ALA A 526 -69.13 6.68 33.28
CA ALA A 526 -70.44 6.29 32.73
C ALA A 526 -70.32 6.00 31.22
N PRO A 527 -71.03 5.00 30.68
CA PRO A 527 -71.04 4.77 29.24
C PRO A 527 -71.54 6.04 28.54
N SER A 528 -70.75 6.60 27.63
CA SER A 528 -71.19 7.73 26.83
C SER A 528 -72.35 7.27 25.97
N CYS A 529 -73.54 7.84 26.17
CA CYS A 529 -74.70 7.61 25.32
C CYS A 529 -74.64 8.62 24.16
N PRO A 530 -74.17 8.24 22.96
CA PRO A 530 -73.98 9.20 21.88
C PRO A 530 -75.30 9.88 21.45
N GLY A 531 -76.45 9.28 21.78
CA GLY A 531 -77.78 9.85 21.55
C GLY A 531 -78.28 10.83 22.63
N ASP A 532 -77.54 11.06 23.72
CA ASP A 532 -77.91 12.04 24.77
C ASP A 532 -77.54 13.47 24.34
N TYR A 533 -78.42 14.09 23.56
CA TYR A 533 -78.21 15.45 23.08
C TYR A 533 -78.62 16.52 24.09
N ASN A 534 -79.41 16.18 25.10
CA ASN A 534 -79.79 17.11 26.16
C ASN A 534 -78.78 17.12 27.33
N GLY A 535 -77.87 16.15 27.38
CA GLY A 535 -76.74 16.05 28.29
C GLY A 535 -77.11 15.56 29.69
N ASN A 536 -78.20 14.79 29.83
CA ASN A 536 -78.68 14.30 31.13
C ASN A 536 -78.14 12.91 31.51
N GLY A 537 -77.29 12.32 30.67
CA GLY A 537 -76.68 11.00 30.81
C GLY A 537 -77.58 9.84 30.37
N GLN A 538 -78.71 10.11 29.72
CA GLN A 538 -79.67 9.12 29.23
C GLN A 538 -80.07 9.46 27.80
N THR A 539 -80.40 8.46 26.99
CA THR A 539 -80.98 8.68 25.66
C THR A 539 -82.44 8.24 25.68
N ASP A 540 -83.34 9.20 25.86
CA ASP A 540 -84.77 8.92 26.00
C ASP A 540 -85.65 9.87 25.17
N VAL A 541 -86.94 9.96 25.53
CA VAL A 541 -87.89 10.81 24.82
C VAL A 541 -87.47 12.29 24.87
N GLU A 542 -86.78 12.73 25.92
CA GLU A 542 -86.33 14.12 26.07
C GLU A 542 -85.27 14.48 25.02
N ASP A 543 -84.40 13.54 24.64
CA ASP A 543 -83.40 13.72 23.56
C ASP A 543 -84.03 13.77 22.18
N VAL A 544 -85.04 12.92 21.94
CA VAL A 544 -85.81 12.96 20.70
C VAL A 544 -86.48 14.32 20.55
N LEU A 545 -87.03 14.85 21.66
CA LEU A 545 -87.64 16.18 21.66
C LEU A 545 -86.60 17.29 21.49
N HIS A 546 -85.43 17.18 22.13
CA HIS A 546 -84.34 18.15 22.01
C HIS A 546 -83.85 18.29 20.56
N VAL A 547 -83.66 17.16 19.86
CA VAL A 547 -83.24 17.13 18.45
C VAL A 547 -84.33 17.68 17.53
N ILE A 548 -85.61 17.37 17.79
CA ILE A 548 -86.73 17.89 17.00
C ILE A 548 -86.90 19.41 17.20
N GLU A 549 -86.71 19.92 18.43
CA GLU A 549 -86.78 21.36 18.72
C GLU A 549 -85.71 22.16 17.98
N GLY A 550 -84.52 21.58 17.76
CA GLY A 550 -83.44 22.16 16.96
C GLY A 550 -83.38 21.71 15.49
N TRP A 551 -84.48 21.17 14.93
CA TRP A 551 -84.46 20.55 13.60
C TRP A 551 -84.15 21.54 12.47
N GLY A 552 -83.12 21.20 11.69
CA GLY A 552 -82.60 21.98 10.58
C GLY A 552 -81.41 22.89 10.93
N ASN A 553 -81.15 23.16 12.22
CA ASN A 553 -79.93 23.76 12.76
C ASN A 553 -79.97 23.78 14.32
N PRO A 554 -79.06 23.09 15.04
CA PRO A 554 -77.90 22.36 14.53
C PRO A 554 -78.20 20.94 14.03
N PHE A 555 -79.40 20.42 14.27
CA PHE A 555 -79.67 18.99 14.12
C PHE A 555 -80.33 18.62 12.79
N ASN A 556 -80.08 17.40 12.35
CA ASN A 556 -80.60 16.83 11.12
C ASN A 556 -81.06 15.37 11.33
N VAL A 557 -81.37 14.68 10.22
CA VAL A 557 -81.91 13.32 10.28
C VAL A 557 -80.94 12.29 10.82
N GLU A 558 -79.63 12.48 10.64
CA GLU A 558 -78.61 11.60 11.23
C GLU A 558 -78.60 11.72 12.75
N ASP A 559 -78.74 12.93 13.30
CA ASP A 559 -78.80 13.14 14.76
C ASP A 559 -80.03 12.45 15.36
N LEU A 560 -81.20 12.58 14.71
CA LEU A 560 -82.41 11.91 15.19
C LEU A 560 -82.32 10.39 15.07
N LEU A 561 -81.66 9.87 14.02
CA LEU A 561 -81.41 8.45 13.88
C LEU A 561 -80.43 7.96 14.96
N LEU A 562 -79.44 8.77 15.36
CA LEU A 562 -78.51 8.46 16.44
C LEU A 562 -79.23 8.33 17.79
N VAL A 563 -80.15 9.26 18.11
CA VAL A 563 -81.00 9.18 19.31
C VAL A 563 -81.89 7.93 19.30
N ILE A 564 -82.40 7.54 18.13
CA ILE A 564 -83.25 6.36 18.01
C ILE A 564 -82.45 5.05 18.10
N ASP A 565 -81.25 5.02 17.53
CA ASP A 565 -80.36 3.85 17.56
C ASP A 565 -79.84 3.59 18.98
N ASP A 566 -79.58 4.66 19.73
CA ASP A 566 -79.09 4.64 21.11
C ASP A 566 -80.22 4.75 22.17
N PHE A 567 -81.49 4.62 21.75
CA PHE A 567 -82.64 4.85 22.63
C PHE A 567 -82.73 3.83 23.77
N GLY A 568 -82.72 4.31 25.00
CA GLY A 568 -82.64 3.50 26.22
C GLY A 568 -81.22 3.35 26.78
N CYS A 569 -80.22 4.02 26.20
CA CYS A 569 -78.93 4.17 26.84
C CYS A 569 -79.06 4.99 28.14
N GLY A 570 -78.33 4.60 29.20
CA GLY A 570 -78.35 5.26 30.51
C GLY A 570 -79.61 5.03 31.36
N THR A 571 -80.60 4.26 30.87
CA THR A 571 -81.86 3.94 31.58
C THR A 571 -81.88 2.60 32.31
#